data_AF-A0A6G1S3M3-F1
#
_entry.id   AF-A0A6G1S3M3-F1
#
_cell.length_a   1.000
_cell.length_b   1.000
_cell.length_c   1.000
_cell.angle_alpha   90.00
_cell.angle_beta   90.00
_cell.angle_gamma   90.00
#
_symmetry.space_group_name_H-M   'P 1'
#
loop_
_entity.id
_entity.type
_entity.pdbx_description
1 polymer ?
#
loop_
_entity_poly.entity_id
_entity_poly.type
_entity_poly.pdbx_seq_one_letter_code
_entity_poly.pdbx_strand_id
1 'polypeptide(L)'
;GTDNHLLLVDLRSKNLDGARVEAVCNRTHITANKNSCPGDKSAMYPSGLRLGAPALTSRNFKEKDFEKVVELLDVAVNIAAEAKSKSGKTMKEYNAFLISDSQIQSKMESLRAEVESFASSFPMPGFDDH
;
A
#
# COMPACT_ATOMS: atom_id res chain seq x y z
N GLY A 1 3.98 15.72 10.62
CA GLY A 1 2.61 15.76 10.06
C GLY A 1 2.69 16.21 8.61
N THR A 2 1.62 16.78 8.09
CA THR A 2 1.60 17.42 6.77
C THR A 2 0.80 18.72 6.84
N ASP A 3 1.22 19.71 6.05
CA ASP A 3 0.52 20.98 5.82
C ASP A 3 -0.02 21.05 4.38
N ASN A 4 0.01 19.93 3.65
CA ASN A 4 -0.40 19.86 2.25
C ASN A 4 -1.07 18.51 1.93
N HIS A 5 -1.20 18.23 0.62
CA HIS A 5 -1.97 17.12 0.08
C HIS A 5 -1.27 15.75 0.13
N LEU A 6 -0.04 15.67 0.63
CA LEU A 6 0.73 14.44 0.71
C LEU A 6 1.37 14.24 2.08
N LEU A 7 1.74 13.01 2.39
CA LEU A 7 2.52 12.67 3.58
C LEU A 7 3.51 11.54 3.26
N LEU A 8 4.60 11.51 4.02
CA LEU A 8 5.64 10.50 3.92
C LEU A 8 5.63 9.63 5.17
N VAL A 9 5.24 8.37 5.03
CA VAL A 9 5.25 7.39 6.11
C VAL A 9 6.60 6.70 6.16
N ASP A 10 7.26 6.71 7.31
CA ASP A 10 8.49 5.94 7.54
C ASP A 10 8.17 4.56 8.10
N LEU A 11 8.53 3.50 7.38
CA LEU A 11 8.22 2.12 7.72
C LEU A 11 9.30 1.43 8.57
N ARG A 12 10.39 2.13 8.93
CA ARG A 12 11.48 1.57 9.76
C ARG A 12 11.00 1.11 11.12
N SER A 13 10.01 1.78 11.71
CA SER A 13 9.40 1.38 12.99
C SER A 13 8.72 0.01 12.92
N LYS A 14 8.27 -0.40 11.72
CA LYS A 14 7.71 -1.74 11.45
C LYS A 14 8.74 -2.71 10.87
N ASN A 15 10.02 -2.35 10.87
CA ASN A 15 11.10 -3.11 10.23
C ASN A 15 10.73 -3.49 8.78
N LEU A 16 10.20 -2.54 8.02
CA LEU A 16 9.81 -2.71 6.62
C LEU A 16 10.48 -1.65 5.75
N ASP A 17 10.59 -1.95 4.46
CA ASP A 17 11.01 -1.01 3.42
C ASP A 17 9.84 -0.72 2.47
N GLY A 18 9.88 0.45 1.85
CA GLY A 18 8.81 0.91 0.97
C GLY A 18 8.62 0.02 -0.25
N ALA A 19 9.67 -0.64 -0.75
CA ALA A 19 9.58 -1.49 -1.94
C ALA A 19 8.77 -2.77 -1.68
N ARG A 20 8.93 -3.40 -0.51
CA ARG A 20 8.12 -4.57 -0.13
C ARG A 20 6.66 -4.21 0.10
N VAL A 21 6.38 -3.10 0.77
CA VAL A 21 5.01 -2.63 0.99
C VAL A 21 4.34 -2.25 -0.32
N GLU A 22 5.03 -1.50 -1.19
CA GLU A 22 4.54 -1.14 -2.54
C GLU A 22 4.20 -2.39 -3.36
N ALA A 23 5.01 -3.44 -3.29
CA ALA A 23 4.75 -4.69 -4.01
C ALA A 23 3.46 -5.40 -3.58
N VAL A 24 3.11 -5.37 -2.28
CA VAL A 24 1.83 -5.90 -1.78
C VAL A 24 0.70 -4.97 -2.18
N CYS A 25 0.84 -3.66 -1.97
CA CYS A 25 -0.19 -2.67 -2.31
C CYS A 25 -0.61 -2.77 -3.79
N ASN A 26 0.36 -2.89 -4.70
CA ASN A 26 0.08 -3.04 -6.13
C ASN A 26 -0.75 -4.30 -6.46
N ARG A 27 -0.56 -5.40 -5.71
CA ARG A 27 -1.31 -6.65 -5.89
C ARG A 27 -2.72 -6.58 -5.28
N THR A 28 -2.92 -5.68 -4.34
CA THR A 28 -4.21 -5.48 -3.65
C THR A 28 -4.92 -4.20 -4.08
N HIS A 29 -4.57 -3.66 -5.25
CA HIS A 29 -5.19 -2.48 -5.87
C HIS A 29 -5.11 -1.19 -5.05
N ILE A 30 -4.08 -1.08 -4.21
CA ILE A 30 -3.68 0.16 -3.53
C ILE A 30 -2.47 0.73 -4.26
N THR A 31 -2.63 1.87 -4.93
CA THR A 31 -1.50 2.53 -5.61
C THR A 31 -0.81 3.49 -4.64
N ALA A 32 0.41 3.14 -4.25
CA ALA A 32 1.28 3.99 -3.43
C ALA A 32 2.71 3.97 -4.00
N ASN A 33 3.54 4.94 -3.63
CA ASN A 33 4.89 5.06 -4.16
C ASN A 33 5.94 4.96 -3.05
N LYS A 34 6.90 4.05 -3.21
CA LYS A 34 8.08 4.01 -2.33
C LYS A 34 8.91 5.30 -2.50
N ASN A 35 9.37 5.86 -1.39
CA ASN A 35 10.09 7.13 -1.39
C ASN A 35 11.16 7.15 -0.30
N SER A 36 12.34 7.70 -0.59
CA SER A 36 13.42 7.79 0.41
C SER A 36 13.01 8.67 1.59
N CYS A 37 13.38 8.25 2.79
CA CYS A 37 13.22 9.01 4.02
C CYS A 37 14.58 9.56 4.51
N PRO A 38 14.60 10.66 5.26
CA PRO A 38 15.79 11.09 5.97
C PRO A 38 16.38 9.96 6.84
N GLY A 39 17.67 9.70 6.67
CA GLY A 39 18.40 8.61 7.34
C GLY A 39 18.42 7.28 6.58
N ASP A 40 17.84 7.20 5.38
CA ASP A 40 18.05 6.05 4.50
C ASP A 40 19.51 5.97 4.05
N LYS A 41 20.12 4.80 4.24
CA LYS A 41 21.52 4.55 3.87
C LYS A 41 21.70 4.35 2.35
N SER A 42 20.62 4.05 1.64
CA SER A 42 20.63 3.80 0.19
C SER A 42 19.33 4.26 -0.45
N ALA A 43 19.45 5.04 -1.53
CA ALA A 43 18.30 5.44 -2.35
C ALA A 43 17.66 4.26 -3.10
N MET A 44 18.37 3.14 -3.26
CA MET A 44 17.85 1.94 -3.93
C MET A 44 16.88 1.16 -3.03
N TYR A 45 16.97 1.34 -1.71
CA TYR A 45 16.13 0.67 -0.71
C TYR A 45 15.46 1.70 0.21
N PRO A 46 14.52 2.49 -0.33
CA PRO A 46 13.83 3.52 0.44
C PRO A 46 12.99 2.91 1.57
N SER A 47 12.99 3.53 2.75
CA SER A 47 12.15 3.08 3.87
C SER A 47 10.74 3.66 3.86
N GLY A 48 10.49 4.66 3.02
CA GLY A 48 9.27 5.44 3.07
C GLY A 48 8.21 5.02 2.05
N LEU A 49 6.97 5.39 2.36
CA LEU A 49 5.84 5.34 1.46
C LEU A 49 5.19 6.73 1.37
N ARG A 50 5.10 7.27 0.16
CA ARG A 50 4.44 8.56 -0.10
C ARG A 50 2.97 8.32 -0.42
N LEU A 51 2.10 8.96 0.35
CA LEU A 51 0.65 8.90 0.20
C LEU A 51 0.11 10.30 -0.12
N GLY A 52 -0.98 10.37 -0.89
CA GLY A 52 -1.62 11.63 -1.23
C GLY A 52 -3.14 11.49 -1.31
N ALA A 53 -3.84 12.54 -0.91
CA ALA A 53 -5.31 12.62 -0.92
C ALA A 53 -5.97 13.05 -2.25
N PRO A 54 -5.31 13.79 -3.19
CA PRO A 54 -6.02 14.43 -4.30
C PRO A 54 -6.85 13.49 -5.18
N ALA A 55 -6.31 12.34 -5.57
CA ALA A 55 -6.98 11.42 -6.49
C ALA A 55 -8.28 10.85 -5.90
N LEU A 56 -8.26 10.46 -4.62
CA LEU A 56 -9.45 9.95 -3.93
C LEU A 56 -10.44 11.07 -3.59
N THR A 57 -9.94 12.26 -3.25
CA THR A 57 -10.80 13.43 -2.97
C THR A 57 -11.57 13.87 -4.22
N SER A 58 -10.96 13.79 -5.40
CA SER A 58 -11.65 14.02 -6.69
C SER A 58 -12.76 12.99 -6.98
N ARG A 59 -12.73 11.83 -6.30
CA ARG A 59 -13.78 10.80 -6.32
C ARG A 59 -14.77 10.95 -5.15
N ASN A 60 -14.81 12.11 -4.51
CA ASN A 60 -15.67 12.46 -3.37
C ASN A 60 -15.37 11.78 -2.04
N PHE A 61 -14.19 11.17 -1.85
CA PHE A 61 -13.79 10.66 -0.53
C PHE A 61 -13.75 11.77 0.52
N LYS A 62 -14.22 11.46 1.72
CA LYS A 62 -14.25 12.31 2.92
C LYS A 62 -13.33 11.75 4.00
N GLU A 63 -13.23 12.46 5.11
CA GLU A 63 -12.33 12.15 6.23
C GLU A 63 -12.52 10.73 6.75
N LYS A 64 -13.78 10.29 6.95
CA LYS A 64 -14.10 8.92 7.38
C LYS A 64 -13.71 7.86 6.35
N ASP A 65 -13.79 8.18 5.06
CA ASP A 65 -13.38 7.25 4.00
C ASP A 65 -11.85 7.09 4.02
N PHE A 66 -11.11 8.16 4.34
CA PHE A 66 -9.66 8.08 4.52
C PHE A 66 -9.26 7.26 5.75
N GLU A 67 -10.03 7.25 6.84
CA GLU A 67 -9.82 6.31 7.94
C GLU A 67 -9.87 4.86 7.42
N LYS A 68 -10.89 4.53 6.62
CA LYS A 68 -11.00 3.20 5.98
C LYS A 68 -9.87 2.91 5.00
N VAL A 69 -9.43 3.89 4.21
CA VAL A 69 -8.25 3.74 3.34
C VAL A 69 -7.00 3.38 4.14
N VAL A 70 -6.80 4.03 5.30
CA VAL A 70 -5.65 3.76 6.17
C VAL A 70 -5.76 2.39 6.83
N GLU A 71 -6.96 1.94 7.21
CA GLU A 71 -7.18 0.56 7.69
C GLU A 71 -6.78 -0.47 6.62
N LEU A 72 -7.24 -0.31 5.39
CA LEU A 72 -6.90 -1.21 4.27
C LEU A 72 -5.39 -1.19 3.98
N LEU A 73 -4.75 -0.02 4.05
CA LEU A 73 -3.31 0.11 3.91
C LEU A 73 -2.55 -0.58 5.05
N ASP A 74 -3.04 -0.48 6.29
CA ASP A 74 -2.41 -1.16 7.43
C ASP A 74 -2.46 -2.68 7.28
N VAL A 75 -3.58 -3.23 6.77
CA VAL A 75 -3.68 -4.65 6.41
C VAL A 75 -2.63 -5.03 5.36
N ALA A 76 -2.44 -4.23 4.30
CA ALA A 76 -1.40 -4.47 3.30
C ALA A 76 0.01 -4.45 3.91
N VAL A 77 0.28 -3.51 4.82
CA VAL A 77 1.56 -3.42 5.55
C VAL A 77 1.80 -4.65 6.43
N ASN A 78 0.76 -5.17 7.09
CA ASN A 78 0.85 -6.36 7.92
C ASN A 78 1.08 -7.63 7.09
N ILE A 79 0.41 -7.75 5.93
CA ILE A 79 0.70 -8.83 4.95
C ILE A 79 2.15 -8.72 4.48
N ALA A 80 2.65 -7.52 4.20
CA ALA A 80 4.03 -7.31 3.78
C ALA A 80 5.04 -7.72 4.86
N ALA A 81 4.77 -7.40 6.14
CA ALA A 81 5.59 -7.82 7.28
C ALA A 81 5.64 -9.36 7.41
N GLU A 82 4.49 -10.02 7.34
CA GLU A 82 4.41 -11.47 7.41
C GLU A 82 5.16 -12.12 6.25
N ALA A 83 4.92 -11.66 5.02
CA ALA A 83 5.63 -12.15 3.84
C ALA A 83 7.14 -11.94 3.97
N LYS A 84 7.60 -10.78 4.47
CA LYS A 84 9.03 -10.50 4.67
C LYS A 84 9.65 -11.47 5.65
N SER A 85 8.94 -11.82 6.74
CA SER A 85 9.43 -12.74 7.76
C SER A 85 9.61 -14.18 7.27
N LYS A 86 8.86 -14.58 6.23
CA LYS A 86 8.86 -15.94 5.66
C LYS A 86 9.63 -16.06 4.33
N SER A 87 9.89 -14.94 3.66
CA SER A 87 10.59 -14.89 2.37
C SER A 87 12.12 -14.83 2.49
N GLY A 88 12.81 -14.94 1.34
CA GLY A 88 14.25 -14.69 1.24
C GLY A 88 14.66 -13.22 1.42
N LYS A 89 15.98 -12.96 1.39
CA LYS A 89 16.55 -11.63 1.67
C LYS A 89 16.38 -10.64 0.50
N THR A 90 16.29 -11.15 -0.72
CA THR A 90 16.23 -10.34 -1.94
C THR A 90 14.79 -9.99 -2.32
N MET A 91 14.61 -8.90 -3.07
CA MET A 91 13.30 -8.55 -3.63
C MET A 91 12.80 -9.58 -4.65
N LYS A 92 13.70 -10.29 -5.33
CA LYS A 92 13.33 -11.36 -6.27
C LYS A 92 12.67 -12.53 -5.53
N GLU A 93 13.29 -12.99 -4.45
CA GLU A 93 12.73 -14.06 -3.60
C GLU A 93 11.43 -13.62 -2.94
N TYR A 94 11.35 -12.37 -2.48
CA TYR A 94 10.12 -11.80 -1.93
C TYR A 94 8.97 -11.83 -2.94
N ASN A 95 9.20 -11.32 -4.15
CA ASN A 95 8.18 -11.34 -5.20
C ASN A 95 7.76 -12.76 -5.61
N ALA A 96 8.72 -13.70 -5.66
CA ALA A 96 8.40 -15.10 -5.92
C ALA A 96 7.56 -15.69 -4.77
N PHE A 97 7.90 -15.37 -3.51
CA PHE A 97 7.17 -15.82 -2.34
C PHE A 97 5.71 -15.33 -2.33
N LEU A 98 5.47 -14.06 -2.68
CA LEU A 98 4.11 -13.52 -2.84
C LEU A 98 3.26 -14.30 -3.87
N ILE A 99 3.90 -14.99 -4.81
CA ILE A 99 3.26 -15.77 -5.88
C ILE A 99 3.25 -17.27 -5.57
N SER A 100 4.07 -17.77 -4.64
CA SER A 100 4.10 -19.21 -4.32
C SER A 100 3.31 -19.57 -3.07
N ASP A 101 3.21 -18.66 -2.10
CA ASP A 101 2.59 -18.95 -0.80
C ASP A 101 1.06 -18.76 -0.86
N SER A 102 0.32 -19.85 -0.68
CA SER A 102 -1.14 -19.86 -0.78
C SER A 102 -1.83 -19.04 0.32
N GLN A 103 -1.24 -18.98 1.52
CA GLN A 103 -1.80 -18.22 2.64
C GLN A 103 -1.70 -16.71 2.38
N ILE A 104 -0.54 -16.24 1.93
CA ILE A 104 -0.34 -14.83 1.56
C ILE A 104 -1.18 -14.45 0.35
N GLN A 105 -1.28 -15.33 -0.67
CA GLN A 105 -2.18 -15.08 -1.79
C GLN A 105 -3.64 -14.92 -1.36
N SER A 106 -4.14 -15.84 -0.52
CA SER A 106 -5.52 -15.76 -0.02
C SER A 106 -5.77 -14.45 0.75
N LYS A 107 -4.82 -14.01 1.58
CA LYS A 107 -4.89 -12.72 2.28
C LYS A 107 -4.91 -11.54 1.31
N MET A 108 -4.04 -11.55 0.30
CA MET A 108 -3.99 -10.49 -0.71
C MET A 108 -5.27 -10.45 -1.55
N GLU A 109 -5.82 -11.60 -1.92
CA GLU A 109 -7.07 -11.68 -2.68
C GLU A 109 -8.26 -11.15 -1.86
N SER A 110 -8.34 -11.53 -0.58
CA SER A 110 -9.35 -10.98 0.34
C SER A 110 -9.24 -9.47 0.47
N LEU A 111 -8.02 -8.94 0.66
CA LEU A 111 -7.81 -7.50 0.76
C LEU A 111 -8.15 -6.79 -0.56
N ARG A 112 -7.76 -7.38 -1.69
CA ARG A 112 -8.07 -6.86 -3.02
C ARG A 112 -9.58 -6.74 -3.23
N ALA A 113 -10.34 -7.78 -2.91
CA ALA A 113 -11.79 -7.77 -3.04
C ALA A 113 -12.44 -6.69 -2.15
N GLU A 114 -11.95 -6.51 -0.93
CA GLU A 114 -12.42 -5.46 -0.03
C GLU A 114 -12.09 -4.05 -0.57
N VAL A 115 -10.87 -3.85 -1.08
CA VAL A 115 -10.43 -2.60 -1.70
C VAL A 115 -11.26 -2.27 -2.93
N GLU A 116 -11.50 -3.24 -3.82
CA GLU A 116 -12.31 -3.06 -5.03
C GLU A 116 -13.76 -2.73 -4.68
N SER A 117 -14.36 -3.49 -3.74
CA SER A 117 -15.73 -3.26 -3.29
C SER A 117 -15.87 -1.86 -2.69
N PHE A 118 -14.95 -1.44 -1.82
CA PHE A 118 -14.97 -0.11 -1.24
C PHE A 118 -14.75 0.98 -2.29
N ALA A 119 -13.79 0.81 -3.20
CA ALA A 119 -13.50 1.80 -4.22
C ALA A 119 -14.62 1.92 -5.28
N SER A 120 -15.40 0.87 -5.53
CA SER A 120 -16.48 0.87 -6.51
C SER A 120 -17.70 1.69 -6.09
N SER A 121 -17.88 1.99 -4.80
CA SER A 121 -19.01 2.81 -4.33
C SER A 121 -18.83 4.31 -4.60
N PHE A 122 -17.69 4.72 -5.16
CA PHE A 122 -17.36 6.11 -5.44
C PHE A 122 -17.33 6.39 -6.95
N PRO A 123 -17.81 7.56 -7.39
CA PRO A 123 -17.83 7.89 -8.81
C PRO A 123 -16.42 7.98 -9.41
N MET A 124 -16.31 7.71 -10.71
CA MET A 124 -15.12 7.91 -11.51
C MET A 124 -15.28 9.15 -12.38
N PRO A 125 -14.54 10.25 -12.11
CA PRO A 125 -14.58 11.44 -12.95
C PRO A 125 -14.24 11.12 -14.41
N GLY A 126 -15.02 11.68 -15.34
CA GLY A 126 -14.80 11.51 -16.78
C GLY A 126 -15.52 10.33 -17.42
N PHE A 127 -16.34 9.60 -16.66
CA PHE A 127 -17.25 8.57 -17.17
C PHE A 127 -18.67 8.85 -16.67
N ASP A 128 -19.66 8.64 -17.53
CA ASP A 128 -21.07 8.88 -17.21
C ASP A 128 -21.73 7.71 -16.46
N ASP A 129 -21.08 6.55 -16.39
CA ASP A 129 -21.63 5.32 -15.86
C ASP A 129 -21.24 5.07 -14.39
N HIS A 130 -22.11 5.50 -13.47
CA HIS A 130 -22.30 4.92 -12.14
C HIS A 130 -23.78 4.98 -11.75
#